data_AF-A0A6L7UT37-F1
#
_entry.id   AF-A0A6L7UT37-F1
#
_cell.length_a   1.000
_cell.length_b   1.000
_cell.length_c   1.000
_cell.angle_alpha   90.00
_cell.angle_beta   90.00
_cell.angle_gamma   90.00
#
_symmetry.space_group_name_H-M   'P 1'
#
loop_
_entity.id
_entity.type
_entity.pdbx_description
1 polymer ?
#
loop_
_entity_poly.entity_id
_entity_poly.type
_entity_poly.pdbx_seq_one_letter_code
_entity_poly.pdbx_strand_id
1 'polypeptide(L)'
;MAVVISVQSRGAVSVVEFDDGASLRCTREFVRRSNLQRGQDIDDIFVDRLRETASPELARSEAQRLNRRQRYSRRQICSKLRDVGIGAEAANLALDELESRGELDDRVVARDIARKGLRQLISRDPSLSEVGFRTAQTRRLLMRGFTPGAAAEACQQVWMEVQ
;
A
#
# COMPACT_ATOMS: atom_id res chain seq x y z
N MET A 1 20.80 -21.17 17.17
CA MET A 1 19.84 -20.74 18.20
C MET A 1 20.01 -19.25 18.35
N ALA A 2 18.92 -18.49 18.20
CA ALA A 2 18.91 -17.05 18.31
C ALA A 2 18.06 -16.63 19.51
N VAL A 3 18.52 -15.63 20.26
CA VAL A 3 17.81 -15.06 21.41
C VAL A 3 17.13 -13.76 21.00
N VAL A 4 15.87 -13.59 21.36
CA VAL A 4 15.17 -12.31 21.18
C VAL A 4 15.75 -11.26 22.14
N ILE A 5 16.49 -10.29 21.62
CA ILE A 5 17.06 -9.20 22.42
C ILE A 5 16.03 -8.12 22.71
N SER A 6 15.19 -7.80 21.73
CA SER A 6 14.25 -6.69 21.86
C SER A 6 12.98 -6.91 21.04
N VAL A 7 11.87 -6.36 21.53
CA VAL A 7 10.59 -6.32 20.82
C VAL A 7 10.06 -4.90 20.94
N GLN A 8 10.15 -4.14 19.86
CA GLN A 8 9.70 -2.74 19.81
C GLN A 8 8.43 -2.63 18.97
N SER A 9 7.38 -2.04 19.51
CA SER A 9 6.13 -1.81 18.78
C SER A 9 5.94 -0.33 18.46
N ARG A 10 5.78 0.00 17.17
CA ARG A 10 5.47 1.34 16.68
C ARG A 10 4.14 1.31 15.92
N GLY A 11 3.05 1.57 16.65
CA GLY A 11 1.71 1.51 16.08
C GLY A 11 1.30 0.07 15.70
N ALA A 12 1.03 -0.17 14.41
CA ALA A 12 0.62 -1.47 13.89
C ALA A 12 1.81 -2.42 13.61
N VAL A 13 3.03 -1.87 13.50
CA VAL A 13 4.23 -2.61 13.14
C VAL A 13 5.08 -2.86 14.40
N SER A 14 5.58 -4.08 14.52
CA SER A 14 6.55 -4.48 15.54
C SER A 14 7.86 -4.89 14.87
N VAL A 15 8.97 -4.58 15.53
CA VAL A 15 10.32 -5.00 15.16
C VAL A 15 10.84 -5.89 16.28
N VAL A 16 11.23 -7.11 15.93
CA VAL A 16 11.88 -8.07 16.81
C VAL A 16 13.35 -8.13 16.42
N GLU A 17 14.25 -7.93 17.37
CA GLU A 17 15.69 -8.01 17.16
C GLU A 17 16.23 -9.27 17.84
N PHE A 18 17.12 -9.95 17.14
CA PHE A 18 17.78 -11.17 17.58
C PHE A 18 19.26 -10.90 17.89
N ASP A 19 19.89 -11.79 18.65
CA ASP A 19 21.29 -11.69 19.07
C ASP A 19 22.32 -11.97 17.97
N ASP A 20 21.91 -12.68 16.93
CA ASP A 20 22.65 -12.85 15.67
C ASP A 20 22.72 -11.55 14.83
N GLY A 21 22.09 -10.46 15.29
CA GLY A 21 22.00 -9.18 14.60
C GLY A 21 20.88 -9.11 13.56
N ALA A 22 20.11 -10.18 13.38
CA ALA A 22 18.95 -10.15 12.51
C ALA A 22 17.79 -9.36 13.12
N SER A 23 16.88 -8.93 12.26
CA SER A 23 15.62 -8.33 12.69
C SER A 23 14.44 -8.86 11.88
N LEU A 24 13.29 -8.96 12.54
CA LEU A 24 12.02 -9.36 11.95
C LEU A 24 11.02 -8.23 12.11
N ARG A 25 10.53 -7.71 10.98
CA ARG A 25 9.37 -6.81 10.98
C ARG A 25 8.10 -7.63 10.82
N CYS A 26 7.15 -7.41 11.71
CA CYS A 26 5.92 -8.17 11.76
C CYS A 26 4.76 -7.31 12.31
N THR A 27 3.55 -7.83 12.27
CA THR A 27 2.41 -7.16 12.91
C THR A 27 2.46 -7.37 14.42
N ARG A 28 1.84 -6.45 15.18
CA ARG A 28 1.70 -6.65 16.64
C ARG A 28 0.95 -7.93 17.00
N GLU A 29 0.02 -8.35 16.15
CA GLU A 29 -0.73 -9.59 16.33
C GLU A 29 0.16 -10.82 16.13
N PHE A 30 1.05 -10.79 15.13
CA PHE A 30 2.02 -11.86 14.89
C PHE A 30 2.92 -12.08 16.10
N VAL A 31 3.45 -11.01 16.70
CA VAL A 31 4.25 -11.10 17.95
C VAL A 31 3.50 -11.84 19.05
N ARG A 32 2.22 -11.49 19.27
CA ARG A 32 1.39 -12.14 20.30
C ARG A 32 1.12 -13.60 19.99
N ARG A 33 0.75 -13.92 18.74
CA ARG A 33 0.41 -15.29 18.31
C ARG A 33 1.62 -16.22 18.35
N SER A 34 2.80 -15.70 17.99
CA SER A 34 4.06 -16.43 18.02
C SER A 34 4.73 -16.40 19.40
N ASN A 35 4.08 -15.79 20.40
CA ASN A 35 4.57 -15.62 21.77
C ASN A 35 6.01 -15.09 21.85
N LEU A 36 6.38 -14.15 20.98
CA LEU A 36 7.74 -13.61 20.90
C LEU A 36 7.99 -12.66 22.07
N GLN A 37 8.88 -13.04 22.97
CA GLN A 37 9.22 -12.27 24.16
C GLN A 37 10.73 -12.07 24.27
N ARG A 38 11.14 -10.95 24.87
CA ARG A 38 12.55 -10.67 25.15
C ARG A 38 13.14 -11.77 26.04
N GLY A 39 14.34 -12.24 25.70
CA GLY A 39 15.05 -13.32 26.40
C GLY A 39 14.61 -14.71 25.98
N GLN A 40 13.72 -14.85 25.01
CA GLN A 40 13.29 -16.14 24.49
C GLN A 40 14.36 -16.71 23.54
N ASP A 41 14.74 -17.96 23.80
CA ASP A 41 15.51 -18.78 22.88
C ASP A 41 14.63 -19.32 21.75
N ILE A 42 15.08 -19.14 20.53
CA ILE A 42 14.39 -19.57 19.33
C ILE A 42 15.38 -20.36 18.46
N ASP A 43 14.95 -21.53 17.98
CA ASP A 43 15.78 -22.31 17.06
C ASP A 43 15.81 -21.67 15.65
N ASP A 44 16.89 -21.90 14.91
CA ASP A 44 17.13 -21.22 13.64
C ASP A 44 16.09 -21.60 12.55
N ILE A 45 15.59 -22.84 12.58
CA ILE A 45 14.52 -23.30 11.68
C ILE A 45 13.22 -22.54 11.99
N PHE A 46 12.94 -22.28 13.26
CA PHE A 46 11.79 -21.48 13.65
C PHE A 46 11.96 -20.01 13.26
N VAL A 47 13.15 -19.43 13.39
CA VAL A 47 13.45 -18.06 12.93
C VAL A 47 13.17 -17.92 11.43
N ASP A 48 13.62 -18.87 10.61
CA ASP A 48 13.39 -18.80 9.17
C ASP A 48 11.90 -18.93 8.82
N ARG A 49 11.16 -19.83 9.48
CA ARG A 49 9.70 -19.90 9.35
C ARG A 49 9.00 -18.60 9.77
N LEU A 50 9.46 -17.95 10.85
CA LEU A 50 8.92 -16.66 11.27
C LEU A 50 9.15 -15.59 10.20
N ARG A 51 10.32 -15.57 9.54
CA ARG A 51 10.64 -14.64 8.46
C ARG A 51 9.77 -14.87 7.23
N GLU A 52 9.60 -16.13 6.83
CA GLU A 52 8.78 -16.53 5.70
C GLU A 52 7.30 -16.16 5.89
N THR A 53 6.79 -16.21 7.12
CA THR A 53 5.37 -15.95 7.41
C THR A 53 5.08 -14.50 7.77
N ALA A 54 5.95 -13.83 8.52
CA ALA A 54 5.65 -12.49 9.02
C ALA A 54 5.66 -11.41 7.94
N SER A 55 6.56 -11.53 6.96
CA SER A 55 6.69 -10.55 5.87
C SER A 55 5.42 -10.52 4.98
N PRO A 56 4.89 -11.66 4.48
CA PRO A 56 3.61 -11.67 3.77
C PRO A 56 2.42 -11.19 4.61
N GLU A 57 2.33 -11.56 5.90
CA GLU A 57 1.24 -11.09 6.76
C GLU A 57 1.29 -9.58 6.99
N LEU A 58 2.48 -9.03 7.26
CA LEU A 58 2.67 -7.60 7.38
C LEU A 58 2.33 -6.88 6.07
N ALA A 59 2.75 -7.43 4.93
CA ALA A 59 2.44 -6.90 3.61
C ALA A 59 0.93 -6.80 3.37
N ARG A 60 0.18 -7.88 3.65
CA ARG A 60 -1.29 -7.89 3.52
C ARG A 60 -1.94 -6.85 4.42
N SER A 61 -1.55 -6.81 5.70
CA SER A 61 -2.13 -5.88 6.67
C SER A 61 -1.91 -4.42 6.28
N GLU A 62 -0.68 -4.07 5.90
CA GLU A 62 -0.35 -2.70 5.48
C GLU A 62 -0.96 -2.34 4.13
N ALA A 63 -1.02 -3.27 3.17
CA ALA A 63 -1.66 -3.05 1.88
C ALA A 63 -3.16 -2.76 2.06
N GLN A 64 -3.86 -3.55 2.87
CA GLN A 64 -5.27 -3.31 3.23
C GLN A 64 -5.44 -1.95 3.90
N ARG A 65 -4.59 -1.61 4.87
CA ARG A 65 -4.65 -0.32 5.58
C ARG A 65 -4.49 0.87 4.62
N LEU A 66 -3.57 0.76 3.65
CA LEU A 66 -3.36 1.79 2.62
C LEU A 66 -4.53 1.85 1.64
N ASN A 67 -5.07 0.69 1.23
CA ASN A 67 -6.17 0.59 0.28
C ASN A 67 -7.50 1.10 0.84
N ARG A 68 -7.80 0.90 2.13
CA ARG A 68 -9.02 1.42 2.79
C ARG A 68 -9.26 2.91 2.60
N ARG A 69 -8.21 3.70 2.33
CA ARG A 69 -8.35 5.13 2.10
C ARG A 69 -8.72 5.48 0.65
N GLN A 70 -8.57 4.53 -0.29
CA GLN A 70 -8.79 4.68 -1.75
C GLN A 70 -8.13 5.94 -2.31
N ARG A 71 -6.85 6.16 -1.97
CA ARG A 71 -6.09 7.37 -2.37
C ARG A 71 -4.87 7.09 -3.23
N TYR A 72 -4.49 5.83 -3.30
CA TYR A 72 -3.20 5.41 -3.82
C TYR A 72 -3.42 4.46 -5.00
N SER A 73 -2.61 4.63 -6.05
CA SER A 73 -2.51 3.60 -7.06
C SER A 73 -1.80 2.37 -6.52
N ARG A 74 -1.94 1.22 -7.18
CA ARG A 74 -1.18 0.00 -6.92
C ARG A 74 0.31 0.29 -6.77
N ARG A 75 0.87 1.08 -7.68
CA ARG A 75 2.29 1.49 -7.66
C ARG A 75 2.65 2.29 -6.40
N GLN A 76 1.78 3.18 -5.96
CA GLN A 76 1.99 3.96 -4.74
C GLN A 76 1.88 3.10 -3.48
N ILE A 77 0.96 2.13 -3.45
CA ILE A 77 0.86 1.18 -2.33
C ILE A 77 2.14 0.35 -2.28
N CYS A 78 2.60 -0.21 -3.41
CA CYS A 78 3.87 -0.95 -3.50
C CYS A 78 5.06 -0.12 -2.98
N SER A 79 5.19 1.14 -3.42
CA SER A 79 6.24 2.04 -2.93
C SER A 79 6.17 2.23 -1.41
N LYS A 80 4.98 2.43 -0.87
CA LYS A 80 4.78 2.62 0.58
C LYS A 80 5.06 1.37 1.41
N LEU A 81 4.79 0.18 0.87
CA LEU A 81 5.17 -1.08 1.51
C LEU A 81 6.70 -1.22 1.56
N ARG A 82 7.39 -0.83 0.48
CA ARG A 82 8.86 -0.82 0.44
C ARG A 82 9.47 0.21 1.40
N ASP A 83 8.85 1.38 1.57
CA ASP A 83 9.31 2.40 2.52
C ASP A 83 9.32 1.89 3.97
N VAL A 84 8.43 0.94 4.31
CA VAL A 84 8.42 0.28 5.63
C VAL A 84 9.28 -0.98 5.70
N GLY A 85 10.06 -1.25 4.65
CA GLY A 85 11.02 -2.36 4.56
C GLY A 85 10.42 -3.71 4.16
N ILE A 86 9.21 -3.73 3.58
CA ILE A 86 8.64 -4.96 3.03
C ILE A 86 9.29 -5.23 1.66
N GLY A 87 9.73 -6.47 1.45
CA GLY A 87 10.35 -6.91 0.20
C GLY A 87 9.40 -6.81 -1.00
N ALA A 88 9.96 -6.64 -2.20
CA ALA A 88 9.16 -6.44 -3.42
C ALA A 88 8.23 -7.62 -3.73
N GLU A 89 8.67 -8.85 -3.48
CA GLU A 89 7.88 -10.07 -3.69
C GLU A 89 6.65 -10.11 -2.77
N ALA A 90 6.85 -9.98 -1.45
CA ALA A 90 5.75 -9.93 -0.48
C ALA A 90 4.79 -8.77 -0.75
N ALA A 91 5.32 -7.60 -1.15
CA ALA A 91 4.51 -6.45 -1.53
C ALA A 91 3.64 -6.74 -2.77
N ASN A 92 4.20 -7.36 -3.81
CA ASN A 92 3.44 -7.70 -5.02
C ASN A 92 2.37 -8.75 -4.73
N LEU A 93 2.71 -9.83 -4.00
CA LEU A 93 1.77 -10.87 -3.61
C LEU A 93 0.59 -10.30 -2.82
N ALA A 94 0.84 -9.40 -1.87
CA ALA A 94 -0.22 -8.74 -1.11
C ALA A 94 -1.13 -7.89 -1.99
N LEU A 95 -0.59 -7.22 -3.01
CA LEU A 95 -1.38 -6.40 -3.93
C LEU A 95 -2.16 -7.25 -4.94
N ASP A 96 -1.59 -8.34 -5.42
CA ASP A 96 -2.27 -9.31 -6.29
C ASP A 96 -3.47 -9.95 -5.57
N GLU A 97 -3.33 -10.25 -4.28
CA GLU A 97 -4.42 -10.73 -3.45
C GLU A 97 -5.55 -9.70 -3.35
N LEU A 98 -5.24 -8.41 -3.17
CA LEU A 98 -6.26 -7.35 -3.15
C LEU A 98 -6.95 -7.16 -4.50
N GLU A 99 -6.21 -7.25 -5.60
CA GLU A 99 -6.79 -7.15 -6.95
C GLU A 99 -7.67 -8.35 -7.28
N SER A 100 -7.24 -9.57 -6.94
CA SER A 100 -8.05 -10.78 -7.18
C SER A 100 -9.36 -10.79 -6.40
N ARG A 101 -9.42 -10.11 -5.25
CA ARG A 101 -10.64 -9.88 -4.47
C ARG A 101 -11.48 -8.69 -4.95
N GLY A 102 -10.99 -7.93 -5.95
CA GLY A 102 -11.65 -6.71 -6.43
C GLY A 102 -11.59 -5.55 -5.43
N GLU A 103 -10.74 -5.63 -4.41
CA GLU A 103 -10.60 -4.58 -3.39
C GLU A 103 -9.70 -3.44 -3.88
N LEU A 104 -8.74 -3.74 -4.75
CA LEU A 104 -7.83 -2.78 -5.36
C LEU A 104 -8.13 -2.65 -6.86
N ASP A 105 -8.57 -1.46 -7.28
CA ASP A 105 -8.75 -1.12 -8.69
C ASP A 105 -8.28 0.32 -8.95
N ASP A 106 -7.19 0.44 -9.70
CA ASP A 106 -6.60 1.72 -10.08
C ASP A 106 -7.57 2.60 -10.88
N ARG A 107 -8.52 2.02 -11.64
CA ARG A 107 -9.52 2.79 -12.39
C ARG A 107 -10.50 3.48 -11.46
N VAL A 108 -10.97 2.79 -10.43
CA VAL A 108 -11.87 3.35 -9.41
C VAL A 108 -11.20 4.51 -8.69
N VAL A 109 -9.96 4.31 -8.23
CA VAL A 109 -9.21 5.35 -7.53
C VAL A 109 -8.89 6.54 -8.45
N ALA A 110 -8.51 6.28 -9.70
CA ALA A 110 -8.26 7.33 -10.70
C ALA A 110 -9.52 8.17 -10.95
N ARG A 111 -10.69 7.53 -11.10
CA ARG A 111 -11.99 8.20 -11.30
C ARG A 111 -12.36 9.10 -10.13
N ASP A 112 -12.19 8.63 -8.89
CA ASP A 112 -12.47 9.43 -7.71
C ASP A 112 -11.55 10.65 -7.57
N ILE A 113 -10.27 10.48 -7.90
CA ILE A 113 -9.32 11.60 -7.93
C ILE A 113 -9.67 12.58 -9.06
N ALA A 114 -10.03 12.08 -10.25
CA ALA A 114 -10.48 12.89 -11.37
C ALA A 114 -11.74 13.70 -11.03
N ARG A 115 -12.73 13.08 -10.38
CA ARG A 115 -13.98 13.75 -9.95
C ARG A 115 -13.71 14.87 -8.96
N LYS A 116 -12.84 14.65 -7.97
CA LYS A 116 -12.41 15.71 -7.04
C LYS A 116 -11.63 16.82 -7.75
N GLY A 117 -10.77 16.45 -8.70
CA GLY A 117 -10.02 17.39 -9.53
C GLY A 117 -10.92 18.28 -10.39
N LEU A 118 -11.94 17.70 -11.04
CA LEU A 118 -12.89 18.44 -11.86
C LEU A 118 -13.64 19.48 -11.04
N ARG A 119 -14.21 19.09 -9.89
CA ARG A 119 -14.90 20.03 -8.98
C ARG A 119 -14.00 21.19 -8.56
N GLN A 120 -12.74 20.90 -8.25
CA GLN A 120 -11.77 21.94 -7.87
C GLN A 120 -11.44 22.89 -9.03
N LEU A 121 -11.30 22.36 -10.25
CA LEU A 121 -10.96 23.17 -11.43
C LEU A 121 -12.15 24.03 -11.88
N ILE A 122 -13.35 23.46 -11.96
CA ILE A 122 -14.58 24.22 -12.29
C ILE A 122 -14.83 25.34 -11.26
N SER A 123 -14.61 25.07 -9.98
CA SER A 123 -14.74 26.09 -8.93
C SER A 123 -13.76 27.26 -9.10
N ARG A 124 -12.64 27.07 -9.81
CA ARG A 124 -11.63 28.10 -10.05
C ARG A 124 -11.80 28.77 -11.41
N ASP A 125 -12.27 28.00 -12.39
CA ASP A 125 -12.50 28.43 -13.77
C ASP A 125 -13.80 27.80 -14.28
N PRO A 126 -14.93 28.51 -14.20
CA PRO A 126 -16.21 28.05 -14.74
C PRO A 126 -16.21 27.86 -16.26
N SER A 127 -15.23 28.43 -16.99
CA SER A 127 -15.08 28.31 -18.45
C SER A 127 -14.18 27.14 -18.88
N LEU A 128 -13.76 26.29 -17.93
CA LEU A 128 -12.90 25.14 -18.17
C LEU A 128 -13.45 24.26 -19.32
N SER A 129 -12.63 24.03 -20.33
CA SER A 129 -12.95 23.10 -21.43
C SER A 129 -12.59 21.66 -21.08
N GLU A 130 -13.22 20.70 -21.78
CA GLU A 130 -12.89 19.27 -21.64
C GLU A 130 -11.40 19.02 -21.86
N VAL A 131 -10.84 19.61 -22.93
CA VAL A 131 -9.43 19.45 -23.30
C VAL A 131 -8.52 20.00 -22.21
N GLY A 132 -8.88 21.15 -21.62
CA GLY A 132 -8.15 21.74 -20.50
C GLY A 132 -8.16 20.83 -19.26
N PHE A 133 -9.34 20.33 -18.90
CA PHE A 133 -9.49 19.38 -17.80
C PHE A 133 -8.68 18.10 -18.02
N ARG A 134 -8.85 17.44 -19.17
CA ARG A 134 -8.19 16.17 -19.50
C ARG A 134 -6.68 16.32 -19.50
N THR A 135 -6.15 17.38 -20.09
CA THR A 135 -4.70 17.65 -20.11
C THR A 135 -4.13 17.79 -18.71
N ALA A 136 -4.72 18.67 -17.91
CA ALA A 136 -4.23 18.97 -16.56
C ALA A 136 -4.37 17.74 -15.63
N GLN A 137 -5.53 17.10 -15.64
CA GLN A 137 -5.83 16.03 -14.72
C GLN A 137 -5.17 14.70 -15.10
N THR A 138 -5.03 14.38 -16.40
CA THR A 138 -4.26 13.21 -16.85
C THR A 138 -2.81 13.30 -16.40
N ARG A 139 -2.16 14.47 -16.58
CA ARG A 139 -0.79 14.69 -16.10
C ARG A 139 -0.68 14.46 -14.60
N ARG A 140 -1.64 14.95 -13.82
CA ARG A 140 -1.66 14.76 -12.36
C ARG A 140 -1.79 13.28 -11.98
N LEU A 141 -2.65 12.52 -12.66
CA LEU A 141 -2.81 11.08 -12.41
C LEU A 141 -1.54 10.30 -12.78
N LEU A 142 -0.90 10.60 -13.91
CA LEU A 142 0.37 9.99 -14.29
C LEU A 142 1.47 10.23 -13.25
N MET A 143 1.58 11.46 -12.72
CA MET A 143 2.53 11.79 -11.64
C MET A 143 2.22 11.05 -10.32
N ARG A 144 0.97 10.60 -10.13
CA ARG A 144 0.57 9.74 -9.01
C ARG A 144 0.77 8.26 -9.31
N GLY A 145 1.33 7.89 -10.46
CA GLY A 145 1.65 6.52 -10.81
C GLY A 145 0.46 5.69 -11.28
N PHE A 146 -0.59 6.32 -11.81
CA PHE A 146 -1.63 5.63 -12.58
C PHE A 146 -1.15 5.36 -14.01
N THR A 147 -1.66 4.30 -14.65
CA THR A 147 -1.35 4.03 -16.05
C THR A 147 -1.98 5.07 -16.99
N PRO A 148 -1.43 5.29 -18.19
CA PRO A 148 -2.03 6.21 -19.17
C PRO A 148 -3.48 5.87 -19.51
N GLY A 149 -3.79 4.58 -19.66
CA GLY A 149 -5.15 4.10 -19.93
C GLY A 149 -6.12 4.46 -18.81
N ALA A 150 -5.78 4.10 -17.56
CA ALA A 150 -6.64 4.40 -16.40
C ALA A 150 -6.82 5.92 -16.20
N ALA A 151 -5.77 6.71 -16.43
CA ALA A 151 -5.84 8.16 -16.31
C ALA A 151 -6.75 8.81 -17.37
N ALA A 152 -6.60 8.41 -18.65
CA ALA A 152 -7.40 8.92 -19.74
C ALA A 152 -8.88 8.52 -19.61
N GLU A 153 -9.14 7.24 -19.31
CA GLU A 153 -10.47 6.69 -19.08
C GLU A 153 -11.19 7.41 -17.92
N ALA A 154 -10.50 7.57 -16.79
CA ALA A 154 -11.04 8.27 -15.63
C ALA A 154 -11.45 9.73 -15.95
N CYS A 155 -10.61 10.47 -16.68
CA CYS A 155 -10.92 11.85 -17.03
C CYS A 155 -12.10 11.93 -18.01
N GLN A 156 -12.17 11.04 -19.00
CA GLN A 156 -13.28 10.99 -19.95
C GLN A 156 -14.60 10.67 -19.24
N GLN A 157 -14.62 9.61 -18.42
CA GLN A 157 -15.82 9.19 -17.69
C GLN A 157 -16.33 10.30 -16.77
N VAL A 158 -15.45 10.95 -16.02
CA VAL A 158 -15.82 12.03 -15.09
C VAL A 158 -16.36 13.25 -15.82
N TRP A 159 -15.82 13.60 -16.99
CA TRP A 159 -16.34 14.72 -17.77
C TRP A 159 -17.76 14.44 -18.28
N MET A 160 -18.00 13.23 -18.80
CA MET A 160 -19.31 12.80 -19.31
C MET A 160 -20.39 12.74 -18.22
N GLU A 161 -20.03 12.56 -16.95
CA GLU A 161 -20.98 12.56 -15.82
C GLU A 161 -21.55 13.96 -15.48
N VAL A 162 -20.90 15.03 -15.93
CA VAL A 162 -21.22 16.43 -15.53
C VAL A 162 -21.86 17.22 -16.69
N GLN A 163 -21.94 16.62 -17.88
CA GLN A 163 -22.73 17.13 -19.01
C GLN A 163 -24.20 16.71 -18.84
#